data_AF-A0A4R3L176-F1
#
_entry.id   AF-A0A4R3L176-F1
#
_cell.length_a   1.000
_cell.length_b   1.000
_cell.length_c   1.000
_cell.angle_alpha   90.00
_cell.angle_beta   90.00
_cell.angle_gamma   90.00
#
_symmetry.space_group_name_H-M   'P 1'
#
loop_
_entity.id
_entity.type
_entity.pdbx_description
1 polymer ?
#
loop_
_entity_poly.entity_id
_entity_poly.type
_entity_poly.pdbx_seq_one_letter_code
_entity_poly.pdbx_strand_id
1 'polypeptide(L)'
;MDRRLTIVLIGILLFPTIVFATSPIMEYKNLDKYMTRKELATVGVRIHELENLVEFYEDEDYFKDVKGWAKPYINLAYTFNIMKGTGKRKFEPDENITYVELLTVIMRTLEYEDGIDFKKYPEDYYNKALEIGLANMYIPYNQVITREIAYDTLNKVFDMEYEIGIENIHFNTSIAGIFSGELVGLDDFSGYKVELWTQDGKILKSITLNKEGNFSILGFDTRVDTRLIGYKYRVYDNNGQLVLEGDLK
;
A
#
# COMPACT_ATOMS: atom_id res chain seq x y z
N MET A 1 -0.28 -15.59 -17.11
CA MET A 1 0.36 -14.27 -16.97
C MET A 1 0.18 -13.90 -15.52
N ASP A 2 1.27 -13.85 -14.76
CA ASP A 2 1.24 -13.74 -13.31
C ASP A 2 0.68 -12.37 -12.90
N ARG A 3 -0.41 -12.36 -12.10
CA ARG A 3 -1.10 -11.13 -11.66
C ARG A 3 -0.19 -10.16 -10.90
N ARG A 4 0.97 -10.64 -10.42
CA ARG A 4 2.00 -9.87 -9.72
C ARG A 4 2.84 -8.98 -10.64
N LEU A 5 2.90 -9.26 -11.94
CA LEU A 5 3.79 -8.54 -12.87
C LEU A 5 3.25 -7.20 -13.39
N THR A 6 1.96 -6.94 -13.26
CA THR A 6 1.37 -5.67 -13.77
C THR A 6 1.64 -4.50 -12.82
N ILE A 7 1.73 -4.75 -11.52
CA ILE A 7 1.94 -3.70 -10.50
C ILE A 7 3.40 -3.21 -10.50
N VAL A 8 4.37 -4.10 -10.75
CA VAL A 8 5.81 -3.77 -10.70
C VAL A 8 6.28 -2.87 -11.86
N LEU A 9 5.53 -2.78 -12.97
CA LEU A 9 5.98 -2.07 -14.18
C LEU A 9 5.59 -0.58 -14.23
N ILE A 10 4.77 -0.08 -13.31
CA ILE A 10 4.25 1.31 -13.36
C ILE A 10 5.09 2.29 -12.52
N GLY A 11 5.80 1.81 -11.49
CA GLY A 11 6.64 2.66 -10.62
C GLY A 11 7.85 3.34 -11.30
N ILE A 12 8.26 2.89 -12.50
CA ILE A 12 9.49 3.38 -13.17
C ILE A 12 9.19 4.27 -14.41
N LEU A 13 7.95 4.35 -14.89
CA LEU A 13 7.64 5.02 -16.17
C LEU A 13 6.85 6.34 -16.09
N LEU A 14 6.45 6.82 -14.91
CA LEU A 14 5.57 8.01 -14.78
C LEU A 14 6.19 9.26 -14.18
N PHE A 15 7.53 9.41 -14.16
CA PHE A 15 8.15 10.71 -13.90
C PHE A 15 8.72 11.41 -15.16
N PRO A 16 7.91 11.77 -16.18
CA PRO A 16 8.19 12.93 -16.99
C PRO A 16 7.30 14.10 -16.52
N THR A 17 7.86 14.92 -15.63
CA THR A 17 7.56 16.36 -15.47
C THR A 17 6.14 16.83 -15.85
N ILE A 18 5.19 16.78 -14.91
CA ILE A 18 4.07 17.73 -14.90
C ILE A 18 3.91 18.27 -13.49
N VAL A 19 4.36 19.52 -13.34
CA VAL A 19 3.84 20.56 -12.45
C VAL A 19 2.81 20.06 -11.45
N PHE A 20 3.23 19.97 -10.19
CA PHE A 20 2.37 19.91 -9.01
C PHE A 20 1.37 21.07 -9.04
N ALA A 21 0.23 20.86 -9.70
CA ALA A 21 -0.97 21.60 -9.41
C ALA A 21 -1.45 21.08 -8.06
N THR A 22 -1.27 21.92 -7.05
CA THR A 22 -1.73 21.73 -5.68
C THR A 22 -3.18 21.25 -5.63
N SER A 23 -3.38 19.97 -5.39
CA SER A 23 -4.49 19.49 -4.58
C SER A 23 -3.87 18.57 -3.53
N PRO A 24 -3.66 19.07 -2.30
CA PRO A 24 -3.19 18.20 -1.23
C PRO A 24 -4.20 17.06 -1.10
N ILE A 25 -3.69 15.85 -0.94
CA ILE A 25 -4.44 14.69 -0.46
C ILE A 25 -5.00 15.13 0.90
N MET A 26 -6.21 15.69 0.89
CA MET A 26 -6.88 16.31 2.04
C MET A 26 -6.13 17.51 2.66
N GLU A 27 -6.74 18.69 2.68
CA GLU A 27 -6.22 19.80 3.50
C GLU A 27 -6.24 19.35 4.98
N TYR A 28 -5.09 19.38 5.69
CA TYR A 28 -4.95 18.96 7.10
C TYR A 28 -5.93 19.67 8.07
N LYS A 29 -6.50 20.80 7.65
CA LYS A 29 -7.64 21.42 8.32
C LYS A 29 -8.88 20.57 8.00
N ASN A 30 -9.52 19.99 9.01
CA ASN A 30 -10.77 19.21 8.96
C ASN A 30 -10.64 17.67 9.00
N LEU A 31 -9.53 17.10 9.46
CA LEU A 31 -9.40 15.64 9.64
C LEU A 31 -10.40 15.07 10.66
N ASP A 32 -10.89 15.90 11.59
CA ASP A 32 -11.91 15.59 12.58
C ASP A 32 -13.33 15.45 12.01
N LYS A 33 -13.57 15.90 10.77
CA LYS A 33 -14.89 15.77 10.12
C LYS A 33 -15.13 14.35 9.62
N TYR A 34 -16.38 13.92 9.67
CA TYR A 34 -16.81 12.68 9.02
C TYR A 34 -16.58 12.74 7.51
N MET A 35 -16.12 11.63 6.94
CA MET A 35 -15.94 11.49 5.50
C MET A 35 -17.29 11.16 4.85
N THR A 36 -17.58 11.82 3.73
CA THR A 36 -18.81 11.59 2.95
C THR A 36 -18.60 10.63 1.79
N ARG A 37 -19.68 10.02 1.30
CA ARG A 37 -19.65 9.10 0.15
C ARG A 37 -19.09 9.73 -1.13
N LYS A 38 -19.37 11.02 -1.39
CA LYS A 38 -18.81 11.74 -2.54
C LYS A 38 -17.29 11.97 -2.43
N GLU A 39 -16.80 12.18 -1.21
CA GLU A 39 -15.37 12.31 -0.94
C GLU A 39 -14.68 10.96 -1.14
N LEU A 40 -15.28 9.88 -0.65
CA LEU A 40 -14.79 8.53 -0.88
C LEU A 40 -14.73 8.18 -2.39
N ALA A 41 -15.75 8.55 -3.16
CA ALA A 41 -15.75 8.34 -4.62
C ALA A 41 -14.58 9.06 -5.31
N THR A 42 -14.32 10.29 -4.89
CA THR A 42 -13.20 11.10 -5.40
C THR A 42 -11.86 10.45 -5.09
N VAL A 43 -11.68 9.98 -3.85
CA VAL A 43 -10.47 9.26 -3.42
C VAL A 43 -10.29 7.97 -4.20
N GLY A 44 -11.35 7.16 -4.36
CA GLY A 44 -11.30 5.91 -5.11
C GLY A 44 -10.92 6.12 -6.58
N VAL A 45 -11.47 7.14 -7.25
CA VAL A 45 -11.08 7.51 -8.63
C VAL A 45 -9.60 7.86 -8.74
N ARG A 46 -9.06 8.59 -7.76
CA ARG A 46 -7.64 9.01 -7.75
C ARG A 46 -6.69 7.86 -7.51
N ILE A 47 -6.99 7.00 -6.54
CA ILE A 47 -6.17 5.82 -6.24
C ILE A 47 -6.20 4.83 -7.40
N HIS A 48 -7.34 4.73 -8.09
CA HIS A 48 -7.46 3.90 -9.29
C HIS A 48 -6.86 4.57 -10.56
N GLU A 49 -6.21 5.73 -10.42
CA GLU A 49 -5.55 6.45 -11.51
C GLU A 49 -6.48 6.91 -12.65
N LEU A 50 -7.75 7.21 -12.35
CA LEU A 50 -8.77 7.59 -13.33
C LEU A 50 -9.04 9.10 -13.41
N GLU A 51 -8.20 9.94 -12.78
CA GLU A 51 -8.40 11.41 -12.72
C GLU A 51 -8.47 12.05 -14.13
N ASN A 52 -7.67 11.52 -15.07
CA ASN A 52 -7.65 11.98 -16.46
C ASN A 52 -8.95 11.70 -17.23
N LEU A 53 -9.85 10.87 -16.69
CA LEU A 53 -11.14 10.56 -17.31
C LEU A 53 -12.29 11.42 -16.77
N VAL A 54 -12.09 12.17 -15.68
CA VAL A 54 -13.16 12.84 -14.92
C VAL A 54 -14.02 13.73 -15.81
N GLU A 55 -13.42 14.55 -16.67
CA GLU A 55 -14.15 15.50 -17.51
C GLU A 55 -15.11 14.83 -18.52
N PHE A 56 -14.86 13.58 -18.91
CA PHE A 56 -15.70 12.86 -19.87
C PHE A 56 -16.98 12.28 -19.24
N TYR A 57 -17.13 12.34 -17.92
CA TYR A 57 -18.27 11.76 -17.20
C TYR A 57 -19.18 12.81 -16.54
N GLU A 58 -19.01 14.09 -16.86
CA GLU A 58 -19.82 15.20 -16.32
C GLU A 58 -21.31 15.07 -16.72
N ASP A 59 -21.58 14.61 -17.94
CA ASP A 59 -22.93 14.61 -18.53
C ASP A 59 -23.76 13.37 -18.17
N GLU A 60 -23.15 12.31 -17.63
CA GLU A 60 -23.85 11.06 -17.28
C GLU A 60 -24.86 11.26 -16.12
N ASP A 61 -26.05 10.66 -16.22
CA ASP A 61 -27.15 10.82 -15.24
C ASP A 61 -27.57 9.48 -14.58
N TYR A 62 -26.62 8.79 -13.97
CA TYR A 62 -26.90 7.53 -13.28
C TYR A 62 -27.79 7.73 -12.03
N PHE A 63 -27.56 8.81 -11.28
CA PHE A 63 -28.16 9.05 -9.96
C PHE A 63 -28.89 10.40 -9.89
N LYS A 64 -30.14 10.38 -9.40
CA LYS A 64 -31.01 11.57 -9.36
C LYS A 64 -30.63 12.58 -8.28
N ASP A 65 -29.91 12.13 -7.26
CA ASP A 65 -29.49 12.90 -6.09
C ASP A 65 -28.06 13.44 -6.20
N VAL A 66 -27.37 13.17 -7.31
CA VAL A 66 -25.99 13.62 -7.53
C VAL A 66 -25.96 14.88 -8.38
N LYS A 67 -25.33 15.94 -7.86
CA LYS A 67 -25.20 17.24 -8.51
C LYS A 67 -23.87 17.91 -8.12
N GLY A 68 -23.45 18.87 -8.94
CA GLY A 68 -22.25 19.68 -8.68
C GLY A 68 -20.95 18.91 -8.89
N TRP A 69 -19.87 19.43 -8.31
CA TRP A 69 -18.48 19.01 -8.60
C TRP A 69 -18.19 17.51 -8.45
N ALA A 70 -18.92 16.79 -7.60
CA ALA A 70 -18.67 15.37 -7.34
C ALA A 70 -19.30 14.45 -8.39
N LYS A 71 -20.17 14.99 -9.26
CA LYS A 71 -20.91 14.22 -10.27
C LYS A 71 -19.99 13.37 -11.17
N PRO A 72 -18.97 13.93 -11.85
CA PRO A 72 -18.10 13.12 -12.72
C PRO A 72 -17.33 12.04 -11.94
N TYR A 73 -16.86 12.34 -10.72
CA TYR A 73 -16.17 11.37 -9.87
C TYR A 73 -17.08 10.21 -9.46
N ILE A 74 -18.31 10.50 -9.05
CA ILE A 74 -19.29 9.47 -8.68
C ILE A 74 -19.65 8.63 -9.90
N ASN A 75 -19.81 9.26 -11.07
CA ASN A 75 -20.11 8.56 -12.32
C ASN A 75 -18.95 7.62 -12.73
N LEU A 76 -17.71 8.05 -12.59
CA LEU A 76 -16.54 7.20 -12.80
C LEU A 76 -16.47 6.05 -11.80
N ALA A 77 -16.56 6.36 -10.50
CA ALA A 77 -16.51 5.34 -9.45
C ALA A 77 -17.59 4.27 -9.64
N TYR A 78 -18.77 4.66 -10.14
CA TYR A 78 -19.82 3.72 -10.53
C TYR A 78 -19.49 2.92 -11.79
N THR A 79 -19.02 3.58 -12.85
CA THR A 79 -18.72 2.96 -14.15
C THR A 79 -17.63 1.90 -14.01
N PHE A 80 -16.59 2.17 -13.23
CA PHE A 80 -15.47 1.27 -12.98
C PHE A 80 -15.71 0.33 -11.79
N ASN A 81 -16.95 0.25 -11.29
CA ASN A 81 -17.35 -0.63 -10.19
C ASN A 81 -16.56 -0.43 -8.88
N ILE A 82 -15.93 0.72 -8.68
CA ILE A 82 -15.24 1.12 -7.45
C ILE A 82 -16.28 1.32 -6.33
N MET A 83 -17.38 2.01 -6.65
CA MET A 83 -18.50 2.25 -5.74
C MET A 83 -19.84 1.90 -6.38
N LYS A 84 -20.81 1.55 -5.54
CA LYS A 84 -22.19 1.27 -5.97
C LYS A 84 -23.13 2.29 -5.34
N GLY A 85 -24.24 2.58 -6.03
CA GLY A 85 -25.34 3.35 -5.47
C GLY A 85 -26.11 2.57 -4.39
N THR A 86 -26.95 3.27 -3.64
CA THR A 86 -27.76 2.69 -2.54
C THR A 86 -29.13 2.18 -3.01
N GLY A 87 -29.40 2.29 -4.31
CA GLY A 87 -30.61 1.78 -4.97
C GLY A 87 -31.54 2.90 -5.44
N LYS A 88 -32.58 2.55 -6.22
CA LYS A 88 -33.59 3.51 -6.74
C LYS A 88 -32.98 4.73 -7.46
N ARG A 89 -31.86 4.55 -8.17
CA ARG A 89 -31.07 5.63 -8.79
C ARG A 89 -30.62 6.70 -7.78
N LYS A 90 -30.22 6.28 -6.57
CA LYS A 90 -29.57 7.12 -5.57
C LYS A 90 -28.13 6.70 -5.30
N PHE A 91 -27.29 7.68 -5.00
CA PHE A 91 -25.93 7.48 -4.52
C PHE A 91 -25.74 7.90 -3.05
N GLU A 92 -26.55 8.85 -2.57
CA GLU A 92 -26.48 9.46 -1.25
C GLU A 92 -25.11 10.15 -0.99
N PRO A 93 -24.75 11.16 -1.81
CA PRO A 93 -23.39 11.72 -1.84
C PRO A 93 -22.94 12.39 -0.54
N ASP A 94 -23.87 12.91 0.25
CA ASP A 94 -23.60 13.63 1.50
C ASP A 94 -23.67 12.73 2.75
N GLU A 95 -24.06 11.47 2.61
CA GLU A 95 -24.08 10.54 3.74
C GLU A 95 -22.65 10.20 4.17
N ASN A 96 -22.47 10.01 5.48
CA ASN A 96 -21.19 9.64 6.04
C ASN A 96 -20.90 8.16 5.79
N ILE A 97 -19.64 7.82 5.57
CA ILE A 97 -19.23 6.44 5.32
C ILE A 97 -18.84 5.70 6.59
N THR A 98 -19.05 4.39 6.55
CA THR A 98 -18.53 3.44 7.52
C THR A 98 -17.12 2.98 7.18
N TYR A 99 -16.42 2.39 8.15
CA TYR A 99 -15.06 1.91 7.95
C TYR A 99 -14.99 0.84 6.85
N VAL A 100 -15.95 -0.09 6.82
CA VAL A 100 -15.98 -1.12 5.79
C VAL A 100 -16.27 -0.58 4.40
N GLU A 101 -17.00 0.53 4.27
CA GLU A 101 -17.20 1.18 2.96
C GLU A 101 -15.88 1.75 2.42
N LEU A 102 -15.05 2.37 3.28
CA LEU A 102 -13.70 2.79 2.90
C LEU A 102 -12.86 1.59 2.46
N LEU A 103 -12.80 0.54 3.29
CA LEU A 103 -12.02 -0.67 2.99
C LEU A 103 -12.48 -1.32 1.69
N THR A 104 -13.79 -1.37 1.45
CA THR A 104 -14.35 -1.92 0.20
C THR A 104 -13.85 -1.17 -1.03
N VAL A 105 -13.81 0.17 -0.96
CA VAL A 105 -13.32 1.00 -2.07
C VAL A 105 -11.84 0.75 -2.32
N ILE A 106 -11.01 0.79 -1.28
CA ILE A 106 -9.57 0.53 -1.38
C ILE A 106 -9.30 -0.88 -1.93
N MET A 107 -9.99 -1.90 -1.42
CA MET A 107 -9.77 -3.28 -1.87
C MET A 107 -10.12 -3.44 -3.35
N ARG A 108 -11.16 -2.76 -3.84
CA ARG A 108 -11.50 -2.77 -5.27
C ARG A 108 -10.47 -2.05 -6.14
N THR A 109 -9.86 -0.96 -5.65
CA THR A 109 -8.75 -0.31 -6.37
C THR A 109 -7.50 -1.18 -6.39
N LEU A 110 -7.35 -2.07 -5.41
CA LEU A 110 -6.32 -3.14 -5.38
C LEU A 110 -6.73 -4.41 -6.17
N GLU A 111 -7.70 -4.28 -7.08
CA GLU A 111 -8.19 -5.35 -7.97
C GLU A 111 -8.84 -6.56 -7.28
N TYR A 112 -9.27 -6.46 -6.01
CA TYR A 112 -10.08 -7.50 -5.41
C TYR A 112 -11.52 -7.48 -5.96
N GLU A 113 -12.07 -8.65 -6.25
CA GLU A 113 -13.32 -8.80 -6.97
C GLU A 113 -14.48 -9.32 -6.09
N ASP A 114 -15.60 -8.57 -6.08
CA ASP A 114 -16.87 -8.99 -5.49
C ASP A 114 -17.33 -10.35 -6.07
N GLY A 115 -17.74 -11.28 -5.21
CA GLY A 115 -18.22 -12.60 -5.60
C GLY A 115 -17.13 -13.64 -5.89
N ILE A 116 -15.89 -13.20 -6.14
CA ILE A 116 -14.72 -14.07 -6.29
C ILE A 116 -13.94 -14.11 -4.97
N ASP A 117 -13.37 -12.97 -4.57
CA ASP A 117 -12.59 -12.82 -3.35
C ASP A 117 -13.50 -12.63 -2.12
N PHE A 118 -14.64 -11.98 -2.31
CA PHE A 118 -15.58 -11.66 -1.23
C PHE A 118 -16.99 -12.19 -1.52
N LYS A 119 -17.48 -13.12 -0.71
CA LYS A 119 -18.82 -13.71 -0.86
C LYS A 119 -19.80 -13.21 0.18
N LYS A 120 -19.31 -12.79 1.35
CA LYS A 120 -20.07 -12.26 2.47
C LYS A 120 -19.64 -10.83 2.75
N TYR A 121 -20.62 -9.94 2.73
CA TYR A 121 -20.46 -8.56 3.12
C TYR A 121 -21.19 -8.33 4.45
N PRO A 122 -20.55 -7.67 5.45
CA PRO A 122 -19.25 -6.99 5.40
C PRO A 122 -18.03 -7.84 5.82
N GLU A 123 -18.22 -9.07 6.30
CA GLU A 123 -17.19 -9.80 7.05
C GLU A 123 -15.96 -10.16 6.22
N ASP A 124 -16.13 -10.60 4.97
CA ASP A 124 -14.99 -11.06 4.16
C ASP A 124 -14.03 -9.89 3.85
N TYR A 125 -14.56 -8.69 3.57
CA TYR A 125 -13.76 -7.49 3.36
C TYR A 125 -12.98 -7.11 4.61
N TYR A 126 -13.65 -7.06 5.76
CA TYR A 126 -13.01 -6.63 7.00
C TYR A 126 -11.92 -7.62 7.43
N ASN A 127 -12.20 -8.93 7.38
CA ASN A 127 -11.22 -9.95 7.73
C ASN A 127 -10.02 -9.96 6.77
N LYS A 128 -10.25 -9.82 5.46
CA LYS A 128 -9.14 -9.76 4.50
C LYS A 128 -8.32 -8.50 4.67
N ALA A 129 -8.97 -7.35 4.92
CA ALA A 129 -8.27 -6.10 5.18
C ALA A 129 -7.41 -6.19 6.46
N LEU A 130 -7.85 -6.93 7.49
CA LEU A 130 -7.02 -7.21 8.67
C LEU A 130 -5.83 -8.13 8.33
N GLU A 131 -6.07 -9.17 7.53
CA GLU A 131 -5.05 -10.12 7.09
C GLU A 131 -3.89 -9.43 6.35
N ILE A 132 -4.21 -8.45 5.50
CA ILE A 132 -3.21 -7.72 4.71
C ILE A 132 -2.67 -6.46 5.42
N GLY A 133 -3.04 -6.21 6.68
CA GLY A 133 -2.56 -5.06 7.46
C GLY A 133 -3.24 -3.71 7.16
N LEU A 134 -4.14 -3.66 6.16
CA LEU A 134 -4.90 -2.47 5.80
C LEU A 134 -5.83 -2.02 6.94
N ALA A 135 -6.63 -2.93 7.49
CA ALA A 135 -7.61 -2.61 8.53
C ALA A 135 -6.97 -2.50 9.93
N ASN A 136 -7.60 -1.73 10.81
CA ASN A 136 -7.30 -1.66 12.23
C ASN A 136 -8.32 -2.47 13.04
N MET A 137 -7.86 -3.49 13.78
CA MET A 137 -8.71 -4.38 14.58
C MET A 137 -9.48 -3.68 15.71
N TYR A 138 -9.06 -2.47 16.10
CA TYR A 138 -9.73 -1.67 17.12
C TYR A 138 -10.84 -0.76 16.56
N ILE A 139 -11.00 -0.71 15.24
CA ILE A 139 -12.06 0.07 14.58
C ILE A 139 -13.12 -0.91 14.05
N PRO A 140 -14.33 -0.94 14.64
CA PRO A 140 -15.43 -1.77 14.15
C PRO A 140 -15.78 -1.45 12.69
N TYR A 141 -16.08 -2.48 11.90
CA TYR A 141 -16.33 -2.33 10.46
C TYR A 141 -17.52 -1.40 10.14
N ASN A 142 -18.50 -1.29 11.04
CA ASN A 142 -19.70 -0.46 10.88
C ASN A 142 -19.57 0.93 11.51
N GLN A 143 -18.42 1.28 12.08
CA GLN A 143 -18.18 2.60 12.65
C GLN A 143 -18.18 3.64 11.53
N VAL A 144 -18.93 4.74 11.71
CA VAL A 144 -18.82 5.93 10.85
C VAL A 144 -17.48 6.61 11.11
N ILE A 145 -16.71 6.88 10.06
CA ILE A 145 -15.31 7.29 10.19
C ILE A 145 -15.07 8.77 9.88
N THR A 146 -14.09 9.34 10.58
CA THR A 146 -13.54 10.65 10.26
C THR A 146 -12.58 10.57 9.08
N ARG A 147 -12.27 11.73 8.53
CA ARG A 147 -11.24 11.93 7.52
C ARG A 147 -9.85 11.52 7.99
N GLU A 148 -9.56 11.68 9.27
CA GLU A 148 -8.34 11.18 9.92
C GLU A 148 -8.19 9.66 9.76
N ILE A 149 -9.21 8.89 10.18
CA ILE A 149 -9.19 7.42 10.04
C ILE A 149 -9.03 7.01 8.57
N ALA A 150 -9.68 7.74 7.66
CA ALA A 150 -9.54 7.48 6.24
C ALA A 150 -8.12 7.75 5.74
N TYR A 151 -7.54 8.89 6.11
CA TYR A 151 -6.15 9.25 5.76
C TYR A 151 -5.15 8.22 6.29
N ASP A 152 -5.25 7.83 7.56
CA ASP A 152 -4.37 6.82 8.15
C ASP A 152 -4.48 5.47 7.44
N THR A 153 -5.69 5.07 7.05
CA THR A 153 -5.92 3.82 6.31
C THR A 153 -5.38 3.90 4.89
N LEU A 154 -5.47 5.06 4.24
CA LEU A 154 -4.94 5.31 2.90
C LEU A 154 -3.41 5.32 2.87
N ASN A 155 -2.75 5.89 3.89
CA ASN A 155 -1.29 5.85 3.99
C ASN A 155 -0.74 4.43 4.00
N LYS A 156 -1.45 3.50 4.65
CA LYS A 156 -1.09 2.09 4.61
C LYS A 156 -1.14 1.49 3.20
N VAL A 157 -1.98 2.00 2.31
CA VAL A 157 -2.03 1.54 0.91
C VAL A 157 -0.73 1.91 0.19
N PHE A 158 -0.27 3.14 0.38
CA PHE A 158 1.02 3.56 -0.15
C PHE A 158 2.16 2.74 0.46
N ASP A 159 2.13 2.47 1.77
CA ASP A 159 3.13 1.62 2.42
C ASP A 159 3.11 0.15 1.91
N MET A 160 1.95 -0.35 1.47
CA MET A 160 1.81 -1.70 0.90
C MET A 160 2.32 -1.81 -0.54
N GLU A 161 2.35 -0.71 -1.30
CA GLU A 161 2.84 -0.69 -2.69
C GLU A 161 4.36 -0.76 -2.80
N TYR A 162 5.07 -0.49 -1.70
CA TYR A 162 6.52 -0.61 -1.69
C TYR A 162 6.96 -1.98 -1.19
N GLU A 163 7.22 -2.89 -2.14
CA GLU A 163 8.04 -4.05 -1.83
C GLU A 163 9.41 -3.57 -1.36
N ILE A 164 9.71 -3.81 -0.08
CA ILE A 164 11.03 -3.52 0.47
C ILE A 164 12.04 -4.33 -0.32
N GLY A 165 12.93 -3.63 -1.02
CA GLY A 165 14.01 -4.22 -1.81
C GLY A 165 15.36 -3.95 -1.18
N ILE A 166 16.40 -4.60 -1.72
CA ILE A 166 17.78 -4.16 -1.53
C ILE A 166 18.37 -3.82 -2.89
N GLU A 167 18.83 -2.59 -3.04
CA GLU A 167 19.62 -2.14 -4.18
C GLU A 167 21.10 -2.09 -3.85
N ASN A 168 21.93 -2.01 -4.90
CA ASN A 168 23.38 -1.82 -4.79
C ASN A 168 24.07 -2.87 -3.89
N ILE A 169 23.57 -4.12 -3.92
CA ILE A 169 24.12 -5.23 -3.13
C ILE A 169 25.59 -5.43 -3.50
N HIS A 170 26.45 -5.32 -2.49
CA HIS A 170 27.84 -5.75 -2.58
C HIS A 170 28.09 -6.87 -1.58
N PHE A 171 28.42 -8.05 -2.10
CA PHE A 171 28.72 -9.23 -1.31
C PHE A 171 30.09 -9.82 -1.68
N ASN A 172 30.95 -10.05 -0.69
CA ASN A 172 32.28 -10.59 -0.91
C ASN A 172 32.74 -11.44 0.29
N THR A 173 33.41 -12.57 0.02
CA THR A 173 33.91 -13.50 1.05
C THR A 173 35.42 -13.80 0.94
N SER A 174 36.18 -13.04 0.16
CA SER A 174 37.58 -13.34 -0.17
C SER A 174 38.60 -12.98 0.92
N ILE A 175 38.30 -12.03 1.82
CA ILE A 175 39.21 -11.62 2.91
C ILE A 175 38.42 -11.50 4.22
N ALA A 176 37.97 -10.29 4.55
CA ALA A 176 36.95 -10.06 5.56
C ALA A 176 35.60 -10.06 4.83
N GLY A 177 34.62 -10.81 5.33
CA GLY A 177 33.29 -10.82 4.73
C GLY A 177 32.70 -9.41 4.66
N ILE A 178 32.17 -9.03 3.50
CA ILE A 178 31.45 -7.77 3.28
C ILE A 178 30.08 -8.08 2.72
N PHE A 179 29.05 -7.50 3.33
CA PHE A 179 27.69 -7.45 2.81
C PHE A 179 27.14 -6.05 3.05
N SER A 180 26.93 -5.28 1.99
CA SER A 180 26.37 -3.94 2.05
C SER A 180 25.32 -3.73 0.96
N GLY A 181 24.49 -2.73 1.14
CA GLY A 181 23.46 -2.33 0.20
C GLY A 181 22.60 -1.22 0.78
N GLU A 182 21.52 -0.92 0.09
CA GLU A 182 20.54 0.09 0.49
C GLU A 182 19.16 -0.55 0.47
N LEU A 183 18.44 -0.49 1.59
CA LEU A 183 17.01 -0.80 1.56
C LEU A 183 16.28 0.30 0.79
N VAL A 184 15.39 -0.12 -0.10
CA VAL A 184 14.55 0.76 -0.90
C VAL A 184 13.09 0.41 -0.73
N GLY A 185 12.21 1.37 -1.04
CA GLY A 185 10.77 1.22 -0.91
C GLY A 185 10.17 1.96 0.30
N LEU A 186 10.94 2.59 1.18
CA LEU A 186 10.34 3.43 2.23
C LEU A 186 11.13 4.72 2.39
N ASP A 187 10.44 5.75 2.88
CA ASP A 187 11.06 7.03 3.25
C ASP A 187 11.82 6.95 4.60
N ASP A 188 11.53 5.93 5.42
CA ASP A 188 12.14 5.77 6.74
C ASP A 188 12.32 4.30 7.16
N PHE A 189 13.58 3.87 7.21
CA PHE A 189 13.99 2.55 7.69
C PHE A 189 14.43 2.53 9.16
N SER A 190 14.17 3.59 9.94
CA SER A 190 14.59 3.66 11.34
C SER A 190 14.05 2.48 12.15
N GLY A 191 14.95 1.69 12.73
CA GLY A 191 14.61 0.52 13.52
C GLY A 191 14.44 -0.77 12.73
N TYR A 192 14.45 -0.73 11.39
CA TYR A 192 14.57 -1.94 10.57
C TYR A 192 15.87 -2.66 10.88
N LYS A 193 15.87 -3.98 10.72
CA LYS A 193 17.03 -4.82 11.01
C LYS A 193 17.38 -5.69 9.81
N VAL A 194 18.62 -5.57 9.34
CA VAL A 194 19.19 -6.47 8.34
C VAL A 194 20.05 -7.50 9.05
N GLU A 195 19.76 -8.78 8.80
CA GLU A 195 20.51 -9.89 9.35
C GLU A 195 21.15 -10.72 8.24
N LEU A 196 22.39 -11.11 8.46
CA LEU A 196 23.13 -12.05 7.62
C LEU A 196 23.11 -13.42 8.29
N TRP A 197 22.70 -14.42 7.54
CA TRP A 197 22.56 -15.80 7.97
C TRP A 197 23.36 -16.72 7.05
N THR A 198 23.68 -17.89 7.57
CA THR A 198 24.00 -19.08 6.77
C THR A 198 22.70 -19.73 6.28
N GLN A 199 22.74 -20.44 5.14
CA GLN A 199 21.52 -21.08 4.61
C GLN A 199 20.94 -22.16 5.52
N ASP A 200 21.75 -22.82 6.34
CA ASP A 200 21.31 -23.81 7.34
C ASP A 200 20.74 -23.20 8.63
N GLY A 201 20.68 -21.86 8.72
CA GLY A 201 19.92 -21.15 9.74
C GLY A 201 20.72 -20.65 10.95
N LYS A 202 22.05 -20.53 10.84
CA LYS A 202 22.87 -19.83 11.86
C LYS A 202 23.01 -18.34 11.52
N ILE A 203 22.69 -17.48 12.48
CA ILE A 203 22.93 -16.03 12.40
C ILE A 203 24.43 -15.77 12.42
N LEU A 204 24.91 -14.95 11.48
CA LEU A 204 26.30 -14.49 11.42
C LEU A 204 26.44 -13.10 12.03
N LYS A 205 25.61 -12.14 11.59
CA LYS A 205 25.58 -10.77 12.09
C LYS A 205 24.23 -10.10 11.85
N SER A 206 23.99 -9.01 12.57
CA SER A 206 22.82 -8.14 12.41
C SER A 206 23.20 -6.67 12.52
N ILE A 207 22.44 -5.80 11.88
CA ILE A 207 22.52 -4.34 12.02
C ILE A 207 21.11 -3.74 12.08
N THR A 208 20.92 -2.73 12.92
CA THR A 208 19.69 -1.91 12.96
C THR A 208 19.95 -0.62 12.19
N LEU A 209 18.99 -0.24 11.36
CA LEU A 209 19.13 0.87 10.41
C LEU A 209 18.64 2.20 11.01
N ASN A 210 19.17 3.26 10.41
CA ASN A 210 18.67 4.62 10.49
C ASN A 210 17.65 4.87 9.37
N LYS A 211 17.22 6.12 9.22
CA LYS A 211 16.21 6.53 8.25
C LYS A 211 16.61 6.20 6.81
N GLU A 212 17.89 6.36 6.47
CA GLU A 212 18.41 6.33 5.10
C GLU A 212 18.52 4.93 4.48
N GLY A 213 18.25 3.83 5.22
CA GLY A 213 18.22 2.47 4.65
C GLY A 213 19.57 1.86 4.25
N ASN A 214 20.65 2.64 4.27
CA ASN A 214 22.01 2.19 3.93
C ASN A 214 22.59 1.28 5.02
N PHE A 215 23.20 0.15 4.64
CA PHE A 215 23.77 -0.79 5.59
C PHE A 215 25.12 -1.38 5.15
N SER A 216 25.92 -1.77 6.15
CA SER A 216 27.18 -2.48 5.94
C SER A 216 27.46 -3.47 7.07
N ILE A 217 27.55 -4.75 6.72
CA ILE A 217 27.88 -5.85 7.61
C ILE A 217 29.27 -6.35 7.22
N LEU A 218 30.24 -6.11 8.10
CA LEU A 218 31.65 -6.42 7.89
C LEU A 218 32.15 -7.50 8.84
N GLY A 219 33.13 -8.28 8.40
CA GLY A 219 33.88 -9.22 9.22
C GLY A 219 33.03 -10.38 9.76
N PHE A 220 32.14 -10.93 8.93
CA PHE A 220 31.46 -12.18 9.23
C PHE A 220 32.32 -13.41 8.87
N ASP A 221 31.92 -14.59 9.34
CA ASP A 221 32.63 -15.85 9.10
C ASP A 221 32.64 -16.20 7.60
N THR A 222 33.84 -16.25 7.00
CA THR A 222 34.08 -16.59 5.59
C THR A 222 34.84 -17.91 5.41
N ARG A 223 34.90 -18.75 6.45
CA ARG A 223 35.59 -20.06 6.38
C ARG A 223 34.98 -20.95 5.29
N VAL A 224 35.78 -21.87 4.78
CA VAL A 224 35.42 -22.72 3.63
C VAL A 224 34.13 -23.51 3.88
N ASP A 225 33.98 -24.08 5.07
CA ASP A 225 32.77 -24.77 5.52
C ASP A 225 31.53 -23.85 5.48
N THR A 226 31.65 -22.62 5.99
CA THR A 226 30.57 -21.61 5.96
C THR A 226 30.21 -21.22 4.52
N ARG A 227 31.20 -21.04 3.64
CA ARG A 227 30.97 -20.70 2.22
C ARG A 227 30.30 -21.82 1.44
N LEU A 228 30.59 -23.09 1.77
CA LEU A 228 29.94 -24.24 1.14
C LEU A 228 28.46 -24.36 1.54
N ILE A 229 28.10 -23.95 2.77
CA ILE A 229 26.70 -23.86 3.21
C ILE A 229 25.97 -22.74 2.46
N GLY A 230 26.65 -21.62 2.19
CA GLY A 230 26.07 -20.45 1.54
C GLY A 230 25.45 -19.45 2.53
N TYR A 231 25.05 -18.30 2.00
CA TYR A 231 24.59 -17.16 2.79
C TYR A 231 23.22 -16.70 2.32
N LYS A 232 22.45 -16.15 3.24
CA LYS A 232 21.19 -15.46 2.95
C LYS A 232 21.02 -14.25 3.86
N TYR A 233 20.25 -13.28 3.43
CA TYR A 233 19.87 -12.15 4.25
C TYR A 233 18.40 -12.25 4.66
N ARG A 234 18.07 -11.63 5.78
CA ARG A 234 16.71 -11.39 6.24
C ARG A 234 16.57 -9.94 6.67
N VAL A 235 15.48 -9.29 6.30
CA VAL A 235 15.14 -7.95 6.73
C VAL A 235 13.89 -8.04 7.58
N TYR A 236 13.95 -7.41 8.74
CA TYR A 236 12.83 -7.29 9.67
C TYR A 236 12.45 -5.83 9.82
N ASP A 237 11.15 -5.57 9.94
CA ASP A 237 10.65 -4.23 10.27
C ASP A 237 10.94 -3.87 11.74
N ASN A 238 10.56 -2.65 12.12
CA ASN A 238 10.73 -2.13 13.49
C ASN A 238 9.87 -2.87 14.55
N ASN A 239 8.90 -3.69 14.13
CA ASN A 239 8.09 -4.55 15.00
C ASN A 239 8.64 -5.98 15.08
N GLY A 240 9.68 -6.31 14.31
CA GLY A 240 10.30 -7.63 14.26
C GLY A 240 9.62 -8.61 13.29
N GLN A 241 8.75 -8.14 12.40
CA GLN A 241 8.15 -8.96 11.34
C GLN A 241 9.14 -9.12 10.18
N LEU A 242 9.28 -10.34 9.65
CA LEU A 242 10.10 -10.61 8.47
C LEU A 242 9.42 -10.01 7.23
N VAL A 243 10.11 -9.10 6.54
CA VAL A 243 9.58 -8.37 5.37
C VAL A 243 10.33 -8.70 4.07
N LEU A 244 11.57 -9.19 4.15
CA LEU A 244 12.34 -9.61 2.99
C LEU A 244 13.33 -10.72 3.36
N GLU A 245 13.49 -11.72 2.49
CA GLU A 245 14.53 -12.76 2.60
C GLU A 245 15.09 -13.03 1.19
N GLY A 246 16.40 -13.27 1.09
CA GLY A 246 17.02 -13.64 -0.18
C GLY A 246 18.38 -14.30 -0.01
N ASP A 247 18.76 -15.10 -1.00
CA ASP A 247 20.07 -15.74 -1.05
C ASP A 247 21.15 -14.77 -1.55
N LEU A 248 22.35 -14.87 -0.97
CA LEU A 248 23.54 -14.12 -1.40
C LEU A 248 24.45 -15.06 -2.17
N LYS A 249 24.84 -14.65 -3.38
CA LYS A 249 25.71 -15.40 -4.28
C LYS A 249 27.08 -14.75 -4.37
#